data_AF-A0A8T6INB3-F1
#
_entry.id   AF-A0A8T6INB3-F1
#
_cell.length_a   1.000
_cell.length_b   1.000
_cell.length_c   1.000
_cell.angle_alpha   90.00
_cell.angle_beta   90.00
_cell.angle_gamma   90.00
#
_symmetry.space_group_name_H-M   'P 1'
#
loop_
_entity.id
_entity.type
_entity.pdbx_description
1 polymer ?
#
loop_
_entity_poly.entity_id
_entity_poly.type
_entity_poly.pdbx_seq_one_letter_code
_entity_poly.pdbx_strand_id
1 'polypeptide(L)'
;MFRKTTLILIALSLLLTPAALAQDADKPTIAILRFGRTALNELTRIGILDVLQAYQFINADERALLNGEEDLEGERVNIIWGDGGMDLPTANIMVENALDRGADILLPLMTPVAQIAANLTFDLEQPPL
;
A
#
# COMPACT_ATOMS: atom_id res chain seq x y z
N MET A 1 4.85 -50.86 -25.54
CA MET A 1 5.79 -49.80 -25.10
C MET A 1 5.16 -48.41 -25.07
N PHE A 2 4.29 -48.03 -26.01
CA PHE A 2 3.69 -46.69 -26.12
C PHE A 2 2.97 -46.14 -24.87
N ARG A 3 2.23 -46.97 -24.10
CA ARG A 3 1.50 -46.51 -22.91
C ARG A 3 2.39 -45.96 -21.78
N LYS A 4 3.63 -46.47 -21.64
CA LYS A 4 4.55 -46.01 -20.60
C LYS A 4 5.19 -44.67 -20.98
N THR A 5 5.43 -44.44 -22.27
CA THR A 5 6.02 -43.20 -22.79
C THR A 5 5.05 -42.02 -22.66
N THR A 6 3.74 -42.24 -22.82
CA THR A 6 2.72 -41.19 -22.70
C THR A 6 2.56 -40.69 -21.25
N LEU A 7 2.62 -41.60 -20.26
CA LEU A 7 2.55 -41.24 -18.84
C LEU A 7 3.76 -40.42 -18.38
N ILE A 8 4.95 -40.71 -18.92
CA ILE A 8 6.18 -39.96 -18.62
C ILE A 8 6.10 -38.55 -19.21
N LEU A 9 5.56 -38.39 -20.43
CA LEU A 9 5.38 -37.06 -21.02
C LEU A 9 4.36 -36.20 -20.27
N ILE A 10 3.27 -36.79 -19.78
CA ILE A 10 2.26 -36.07 -18.98
C ILE A 10 2.86 -35.64 -17.63
N ALA A 11 3.58 -36.54 -16.95
CA ALA A 11 4.28 -36.21 -15.71
C ALA A 11 5.36 -35.13 -15.92
N LEU A 12 6.06 -35.15 -17.05
CA LEU A 12 7.06 -34.13 -17.39
C LEU A 12 6.41 -32.78 -17.74
N SER A 13 5.24 -32.78 -18.39
CA SER A 13 4.46 -31.55 -18.64
C SER A 13 3.84 -30.95 -17.36
N LEU A 14 3.55 -31.78 -16.35
CA LEU A 14 3.11 -31.36 -15.01
C LEU A 14 4.28 -30.87 -14.13
N LEU A 15 5.52 -31.23 -14.47
CA LEU A 15 6.74 -30.71 -13.82
C LEU A 15 7.28 -29.45 -14.52
N LEU A 16 6.83 -29.20 -15.76
CA LEU A 16 7.12 -28.00 -16.55
C LEU A 16 5.99 -26.96 -16.49
N THR A 17 4.89 -27.23 -15.77
CA THR A 17 3.98 -26.16 -15.39
C THR A 17 4.78 -25.17 -14.55
N PRO A 18 4.82 -23.88 -14.93
CA PRO A 18 5.61 -22.93 -14.20
C PRO A 18 5.04 -22.87 -12.78
N ALA A 19 5.80 -23.38 -11.82
CA ALA A 19 5.78 -22.91 -10.43
C ALA A 19 6.30 -21.45 -10.33
N ALA A 20 6.26 -20.71 -11.44
CA ALA A 20 6.49 -19.29 -11.57
C ALA A 20 5.13 -18.66 -11.90
N LEU A 21 4.60 -17.93 -10.92
CA LEU A 21 3.64 -16.79 -11.01
C LEU A 21 2.77 -16.66 -9.75
N ALA A 22 3.17 -17.24 -8.62
CA ALA A 22 2.84 -16.72 -7.30
C ALA A 22 4.13 -16.32 -6.59
N GLN A 23 4.94 -15.46 -7.23
CA GLN A 23 5.63 -14.46 -6.43
C GLN A 23 4.54 -13.45 -6.11
N ASP A 24 4.12 -13.38 -4.84
CA ASP A 24 3.66 -12.11 -4.29
C ASP A 24 4.76 -11.11 -4.65
N ALA A 25 4.58 -10.38 -5.75
CA ALA A 25 5.34 -9.16 -5.92
C ALA A 25 4.89 -8.29 -4.76
N ASP A 26 5.81 -7.92 -3.85
CA ASP A 26 5.48 -7.08 -2.70
C ASP A 26 4.59 -5.93 -3.18
N LYS A 27 3.33 -5.95 -2.71
CA LYS A 27 2.32 -4.98 -3.11
C LYS A 27 2.78 -3.62 -2.57
N PRO A 28 2.77 -2.56 -3.37
CA PRO A 28 3.20 -1.26 -2.90
C PRO A 28 2.32 -0.80 -1.74
N THR A 29 2.95 -0.26 -0.71
CA THR A 29 2.32 0.24 0.51
C THR A 29 2.26 1.76 0.47
N ILE A 30 1.04 2.31 0.48
CA ILE A 30 0.78 3.74 0.43
C ILE A 30 0.38 4.20 1.83
N ALA A 31 1.15 5.11 2.43
CA ALA A 31 0.76 5.73 3.69
C ALA A 31 0.08 7.08 3.45
N ILE A 32 -1.20 7.19 3.83
CA ILE A 32 -1.98 8.42 3.72
C ILE A 32 -2.09 9.03 5.12
N LEU A 33 -1.38 10.13 5.33
CA LEU A 33 -1.04 10.63 6.66
C LEU A 33 -1.53 12.06 6.83
N ARG A 34 -2.46 12.33 7.74
CA ARG A 34 -2.99 13.68 7.98
C ARG A 34 -2.51 14.28 9.30
N PHE A 35 -2.29 15.59 9.33
CA PHE A 35 -1.96 16.25 10.61
C PHE A 35 -3.15 16.22 11.57
N GLY A 36 -4.36 16.35 11.05
CA GLY A 36 -5.59 16.31 11.81
C GLY A 36 -6.81 16.22 10.90
N ARG A 37 -7.96 15.91 11.48
CA ARG A 37 -9.22 15.81 10.75
C ARG A 37 -9.78 17.19 10.40
N THR A 38 -9.91 17.48 9.11
CA THR A 38 -10.54 18.70 8.59
C THR A 38 -11.45 18.36 7.41
N ALA A 39 -12.44 19.21 7.12
CA ALA A 39 -13.34 18.99 5.97
C ALA A 39 -12.57 18.90 4.65
N LEU A 40 -11.50 19.70 4.49
CA LEU A 40 -10.67 19.66 3.29
C LEU A 40 -9.90 18.33 3.19
N ASN A 41 -9.31 17.86 4.29
CA ASN A 41 -8.60 16.58 4.29
C ASN A 41 -9.54 15.42 3.97
N GLU A 42 -10.80 15.44 4.44
CA GLU A 42 -11.79 14.42 4.08
C GLU A 42 -12.13 14.42 2.58
N LEU A 43 -12.29 15.59 1.97
CA LEU A 43 -12.54 15.69 0.54
C LEU A 43 -11.33 15.19 -0.27
N THR A 44 -10.12 15.57 0.13
CA THR A 44 -8.88 15.06 -0.48
C THR A 44 -8.79 13.55 -0.34
N ARG A 45 -9.11 13.00 0.84
CA ARG A 45 -9.15 11.56 1.11
C ARG A 45 -10.08 10.84 0.16
N ILE A 46 -11.32 11.33 0.01
CA ILE A 46 -12.31 10.77 -0.92
C ILE A 46 -11.75 10.79 -2.34
N GLY A 47 -11.19 11.92 -2.78
CA GLY A 47 -10.60 12.04 -4.13
C GLY A 47 -9.45 11.06 -4.38
N ILE A 48 -8.56 10.84 -3.40
CA ILE A 48 -7.48 9.85 -3.50
C ILE A 48 -8.07 8.44 -3.69
N LEU A 49 -9.05 8.07 -2.86
CA LEU A 49 -9.65 6.74 -2.93
C LEU A 49 -10.44 6.52 -4.23
N ASP A 50 -11.10 7.56 -4.74
CA ASP A 50 -11.81 7.50 -6.02
C ASP A 50 -10.84 7.29 -7.19
N VAL A 51 -9.66 7.92 -7.16
CA VAL A 51 -8.59 7.70 -8.14
C VAL A 51 -8.06 6.27 -8.03
N LEU A 52 -7.73 5.80 -6.82
CA LEU A 52 -7.24 4.43 -6.62
C LEU A 52 -8.25 3.40 -7.15
N GLN A 53 -9.55 3.62 -6.93
CA GLN A 53 -10.60 2.76 -7.44
C GLN A 53 -10.75 2.84 -8.97
N ALA A 54 -10.70 4.05 -9.54
CA ALA A 54 -10.83 4.27 -10.98
C ALA A 54 -9.70 3.58 -11.77
N TYR A 55 -8.49 3.54 -11.21
CA TYR A 55 -7.34 2.82 -11.77
C TYR A 55 -7.26 1.35 -11.34
N GLN A 56 -8.29 0.83 -10.65
CA GLN A 56 -8.38 -0.55 -10.19
C GLN A 56 -7.24 -0.98 -9.25
N PHE A 57 -6.68 -0.04 -8.47
CA PHE A 57 -5.77 -0.39 -7.37
C PHE A 57 -6.54 -0.89 -6.15
N ILE A 58 -7.78 -0.44 -5.96
CA ILE A 58 -8.71 -0.97 -4.97
C ILE A 58 -10.05 -1.34 -5.61
N ASN A 59 -10.71 -2.36 -5.08
CA ASN A 59 -12.05 -2.79 -5.47
C ASN A 59 -13.14 -2.14 -4.59
N ALA A 60 -14.42 -2.46 -4.85
CA ALA A 60 -15.55 -1.83 -4.14
C ALA A 60 -15.63 -2.24 -2.66
N ASP A 61 -15.21 -3.45 -2.31
CA ASP A 61 -15.25 -3.96 -0.93
C ASP A 61 -14.10 -3.33 -0.11
N GLU A 62 -12.90 -3.27 -0.69
CA GLU A 62 -11.75 -2.55 -0.13
C GLU A 62 -12.05 -1.07 0.07
N ARG A 63 -12.73 -0.42 -0.88
CA ARG A 63 -13.20 0.97 -0.77
C ARG A 63 -14.12 1.17 0.43
N ALA A 64 -14.96 0.18 0.74
CA ALA A 64 -15.87 0.24 1.87
C ALA A 64 -15.12 0.14 3.21
N LEU A 65 -14.09 -0.70 3.30
CA LEU A 65 -13.22 -0.80 4.48
C LEU A 65 -12.47 0.53 4.72
N LEU A 66 -11.91 1.11 3.66
CA LEU A 66 -11.18 2.39 3.72
C LEU A 66 -12.06 3.60 4.10
N ASN A 67 -13.38 3.49 4.06
CA ASN A 67 -14.26 4.52 4.61
C ASN A 67 -14.24 4.58 6.14
N GLY A 68 -13.84 3.50 6.80
CA GLY A 68 -13.61 3.44 8.24
C GLY A 68 -12.28 4.06 8.68
N GLU A 69 -11.44 4.51 7.74
CA GLU A 69 -10.07 4.98 8.02
C GLU A 69 -9.20 3.87 8.63
N GLU A 70 -9.49 2.62 8.29
CA GLU A 70 -8.74 1.43 8.70
C GLU A 70 -7.68 1.09 7.65
N ASP A 71 -6.53 0.61 8.14
CA ASP A 71 -5.48 0.05 7.29
C ASP A 71 -6.03 -1.07 6.40
N LEU A 72 -5.48 -1.17 5.19
CA LEU A 72 -5.90 -2.17 4.21
C LEU A 72 -4.71 -3.02 3.76
N GLU A 73 -4.85 -4.33 3.92
CA GLU A 73 -4.04 -5.32 3.20
C GLU A 73 -4.79 -5.73 1.94
N GLY A 74 -4.62 -4.96 0.86
CA GLY A 74 -5.40 -5.13 -0.36
C GLY A 74 -4.83 -6.16 -1.31
N GLU A 75 -5.55 -6.46 -2.39
CA GLU A 75 -5.09 -7.40 -3.43
C GLU A 75 -3.96 -6.83 -4.29
N ARG A 76 -3.91 -5.51 -4.46
CA ARG A 76 -2.95 -4.82 -5.37
C ARG A 76 -2.09 -3.77 -4.69
N VAL A 77 -2.59 -3.16 -3.62
CA VAL A 77 -1.88 -2.15 -2.82
C VAL A 77 -2.20 -2.37 -1.35
N ASN A 78 -1.26 -2.05 -0.47
CA ASN A 78 -1.54 -1.90 0.94
C ASN A 78 -1.74 -0.41 1.24
N ILE A 79 -2.61 -0.08 2.20
CA ILE A 79 -2.82 1.30 2.64
C ILE A 79 -2.63 1.39 4.15
N ILE A 80 -1.82 2.35 4.56
CA ILE A 80 -1.64 2.76 5.96
C ILE A 80 -2.35 4.09 6.16
N TRP A 81 -3.24 4.16 7.15
CA TRP A 81 -3.86 5.42 7.58
C TRP A 81 -3.20 5.95 8.83
N GLY A 82 -2.96 7.27 8.83
CA GLY A 82 -2.45 7.97 9.99
C GLY A 82 -3.17 9.28 10.24
N ASP A 83 -3.49 9.54 11.51
CA ASP A 83 -3.97 10.83 11.99
C ASP A 83 -3.10 11.33 13.15
N GLY A 84 -2.47 12.49 12.94
CA GLY A 84 -1.66 13.16 13.95
C GLY A 84 -2.48 13.83 15.06
N GLY A 85 -3.81 13.90 14.96
CA GLY A 85 -4.66 14.46 16.01
C GLY A 85 -4.46 15.96 16.28
N MET A 86 -3.91 16.71 15.31
CA MET A 86 -3.40 18.07 15.45
C MET A 86 -2.29 18.21 16.51
N ASP A 87 -1.55 17.14 16.77
CA ASP A 87 -0.43 17.10 17.69
C ASP A 87 0.87 16.75 16.95
N LEU A 88 1.89 17.60 17.08
CA LEU A 88 3.17 17.43 16.35
C LEU A 88 3.94 16.17 16.78
N PRO A 89 4.14 15.88 18.07
CA PRO A 89 4.75 14.62 18.51
C PRO A 89 4.02 13.39 17.97
N THR A 90 2.69 13.37 18.04
CA THR A 90 1.87 12.26 17.50
C THR A 90 2.05 12.15 15.98
N ALA A 91 2.04 13.27 15.26
CA ALA A 91 2.28 13.28 13.82
C ALA A 91 3.70 12.78 13.46
N ASN A 92 4.71 13.07 14.28
CA ASN A 92 6.07 12.56 14.08
C ASN A 92 6.11 11.04 14.21
N ILE A 93 5.58 10.50 15.31
CA ILE A 93 5.49 9.05 15.56
C ILE A 93 4.67 8.35 14.46
N MET A 94 3.59 8.98 14.00
CA MET A 94 2.77 8.46 12.91
C MET A 94 3.58 8.28 11.61
N VAL A 95 4.40 9.25 11.23
CA VAL A 95 5.25 9.15 10.02
C VAL A 95 6.35 8.11 10.21
N GLU A 96 7.01 8.08 11.38
CA GLU A 96 8.02 7.05 11.72
C GLU A 96 7.41 5.64 11.61
N ASN A 97 6.24 5.41 12.21
CA ASN A 97 5.54 4.14 12.13
C ASN A 97 5.19 3.75 10.69
N ALA A 98 4.83 4.70 9.83
CA ALA A 98 4.56 4.42 8.43
C ALA A 98 5.83 3.97 7.68
N LEU A 99 6.96 4.62 7.95
CA LEU A 99 8.27 4.25 7.39
C LEU A 99 8.72 2.87 7.88
N ASP A 100 8.62 2.61 9.19
CA ASP A 100 8.99 1.32 9.80
C ASP A 100 8.15 0.16 9.27
N ARG A 101 6.91 0.44 8.86
CA ARG A 101 6.00 -0.53 8.22
C ARG A 101 6.25 -0.72 6.73
N GLY A 102 7.29 -0.10 6.17
CA GLY A 102 7.69 -0.27 4.78
C GLY A 102 6.79 0.48 3.79
N ALA A 103 6.33 1.69 4.14
CA ALA A 103 5.63 2.52 3.17
C ALA A 103 6.52 2.87 1.97
N ASP A 104 6.08 2.52 0.77
CA ASP A 104 6.74 2.84 -0.50
C ASP A 104 6.39 4.25 -1.00
N ILE A 105 5.23 4.75 -0.61
CA ILE A 105 4.71 6.07 -0.98
C ILE A 105 4.20 6.78 0.27
N LEU A 106 4.61 8.02 0.49
CA LEU A 106 4.05 8.88 1.54
C LEU A 106 3.14 9.94 0.91
N LEU A 107 1.88 9.96 1.34
CA LEU A 107 0.89 10.98 0.97
C LEU A 107 0.60 11.86 2.20
N PRO A 108 1.47 12.85 2.50
CA PRO A 108 1.27 13.77 3.61
C PRO A 108 0.17 14.78 3.28
N LEU A 109 -0.89 14.76 4.09
CA LEU A 109 -1.97 15.73 4.05
C LEU A 109 -1.66 16.82 5.07
N MET A 110 -1.37 18.03 4.55
CA MET A 110 -0.96 19.27 5.23
C MET A 110 0.55 19.43 5.44
N THR A 111 0.98 20.70 5.47
CA THR A 111 2.38 21.11 5.57
C THR A 111 3.16 20.48 6.73
N PRO A 112 2.63 20.38 7.98
CA PRO A 112 3.39 19.81 9.08
C PRO A 112 3.81 18.35 8.83
N VAL A 113 2.92 17.52 8.31
CA VAL A 113 3.24 16.11 7.99
C VAL A 113 4.24 16.04 6.83
N ALA A 114 4.09 16.92 5.82
CA ALA A 114 5.04 16.97 4.71
C ALA A 114 6.45 17.35 5.17
N GLN A 115 6.58 18.30 6.11
CA GLN A 115 7.88 18.68 6.69
C GLN A 115 8.49 17.55 7.52
N ILE A 116 7.69 16.86 8.33
CA ILE A 116 8.12 15.69 9.10
C ILE A 116 8.62 14.59 8.15
N ALA A 117 7.81 14.23 7.14
CA ALA A 117 8.17 13.23 6.14
C ALA A 117 9.48 13.60 5.43
N ALA A 118 9.59 14.83 4.93
CA ALA A 118 10.81 15.29 4.25
C ALA A 118 12.05 15.21 5.14
N ASN A 119 11.94 15.56 6.42
CA ASN A 119 13.07 15.48 7.35
C ASN A 119 13.48 14.03 7.66
N LEU A 120 12.51 13.13 7.82
CA LEU A 120 12.78 11.73 8.13
C LEU A 120 13.29 10.95 6.93
N THR A 121 12.96 11.36 5.70
CA THR A 121 13.37 10.67 4.48
C THR A 121 14.60 11.27 3.80
N PHE A 122 15.07 12.45 4.22
CA PHE A 122 16.14 13.21 3.55
C PHE A 122 17.44 12.42 3.35
N ASP A 123 17.84 11.64 4.36
CA ASP A 123 19.11 10.89 4.37
C ASP A 123 18.94 9.41 3.96
N LEU A 124 17.75 9.00 3.52
CA LEU A 124 17.52 7.62 3.08
C LEU A 124 18.15 7.36 1.70
N GLU A 125 18.80 6.20 1.54
CA GLU A 125 19.37 5.79 0.24
C GLU A 125 18.29 5.59 -0.82
N GLN A 126 17.11 5.12 -0.40
CA GLN A 126 15.93 4.92 -1.24
C GLN A 126 14.70 5.44 -0.48
N PRO A 127 14.44 6.76 -0.51
CA PRO A 127 13.29 7.31 0.17
C PRO A 127 11.99 6.85 -0.50
N PRO A 128 10.89 6.71 0.26
CA PRO A 128 9.55 6.60 -0.31
C PRO A 128 9.27 7.75 -1.28
N LEU A 129 8.47 7.47 -2.32
CA LEU A 129 8.02 8.47 -3.28
C LEU A 129 7.02 9.46 -2.66
#